data_AF-A0A1H8DJ05-F1
#
_entry.id   AF-A0A1H8DJ05-F1
#
_cell.length_a   1.000
_cell.length_b   1.000
_cell.length_c   1.000
_cell.angle_alpha   90.00
_cell.angle_beta   90.00
_cell.angle_gamma   90.00
#
_symmetry.space_group_name_H-M   'P 1'
#
loop_
_entity.id
_entity.type
_entity.pdbx_description
1 polymer ?
#
loop_
_entity_poly.entity_id
_entity_poly.type
_entity_poly.pdbx_seq_one_letter_code
_entity_poly.pdbx_strand_id
1 'polypeptide(L)'
;MTKTTNLNQDPDTFLQQLFRKHDRYYFGNELRDKLVKTFKKSNAAARKIVERFVEKGFAQSSSPVSFGKGMFVYYLPHKTVTFDDMIGLTRGRRPPLFRLLSAIKKCGGVLSYYEALKVTSSQLAPSNSKNPTLDAIIEELNHFELISFHKDDNNVKYLVANYVDQAQVESLVAKHFALMVIDAIFLYDILNSLENFNLIDNEHVIYRNRKTPSLGAIHNNFVWDAFAYTKTTGINTTYGARRTKNNKQALVVLDVVIGRSYELFDFDGFFGRVQVLLNHTRKERKIIPVVVYKEISQEALNTARSLGILTYNMAAFFGTSIYEIINNTAEVKLGEYSGLPQQTDPVQTISQTLDLIESTGNEHNLQNLIGDFFQSLMYQLFRQLYPLCSIEQSAKLPAMDDYGEPGRYYEYDLVIWSTDTKEIVVIELKGSMKNYTIPKGDYETKNTLKWFFGRTLPSYKKHFVTGYYKNYKVKAAFVNSGKFDKDGREYLIELNGGQLKPKKIDIGYDGRKLIRLVNNEGMEVLKNTLERYYIKEPEKAQ
;
A
#
# COMPACT_ATOMS: atom_id res chain seq x y z
N MET A 1 -48.77 -27.54 -30.56
CA MET A 1 -49.22 -27.65 -29.15
C MET A 1 -48.88 -26.37 -28.41
N THR A 2 -49.89 -25.54 -28.24
CA THR A 2 -49.87 -24.22 -27.59
C THR A 2 -49.84 -24.39 -26.08
N LYS A 3 -48.80 -23.87 -25.41
CA LYS A 3 -48.76 -23.80 -23.94
C LYS A 3 -49.84 -22.83 -23.46
N THR A 4 -50.89 -23.38 -22.86
CA THR A 4 -51.94 -22.66 -22.15
C THR A 4 -51.31 -21.85 -21.02
N THR A 5 -51.23 -20.53 -21.18
CA THR A 5 -50.95 -19.60 -20.08
C THR A 5 -52.12 -19.63 -19.11
N ASN A 6 -51.90 -20.16 -17.90
CA ASN A 6 -52.88 -20.16 -16.81
C ASN A 6 -53.23 -18.71 -16.42
N LEU A 7 -54.31 -18.17 -16.99
CA LEU A 7 -54.87 -16.85 -16.67
C LEU A 7 -55.57 -16.79 -15.30
N ASN A 8 -55.65 -17.91 -14.57
CA ASN A 8 -56.33 -18.01 -13.26
C ASN A 8 -55.38 -18.01 -12.05
N GLN A 9 -54.07 -17.86 -12.25
CA GLN A 9 -53.11 -17.83 -11.14
C GLN A 9 -53.06 -16.43 -10.55
N ASP A 10 -53.26 -16.28 -9.24
CA ASP A 10 -53.13 -14.97 -8.59
C ASP A 10 -51.66 -14.44 -8.70
N PRO A 11 -51.45 -13.12 -8.75
CA PRO A 11 -50.12 -12.53 -8.87
C PRO A 11 -49.11 -13.00 -7.81
N ASP A 12 -49.54 -13.24 -6.57
CA ASP A 12 -48.67 -13.71 -5.49
C ASP A 12 -48.24 -15.16 -5.75
N THR A 13 -49.17 -16.05 -6.12
CA THR A 13 -48.84 -17.44 -6.50
C THR A 13 -47.91 -17.48 -7.72
N PHE A 14 -48.09 -16.57 -8.68
CA PHE A 14 -47.18 -16.44 -9.82
C PHE A 14 -45.77 -16.05 -9.39
N LEU A 15 -45.63 -15.04 -8.51
CA LEU A 15 -44.33 -14.63 -7.99
C LEU A 15 -43.69 -15.75 -7.17
N GLN A 16 -44.41 -16.44 -6.29
CA GLN A 16 -43.87 -17.56 -5.52
C GLN A 16 -43.32 -18.66 -6.43
N GLN A 17 -44.05 -19.05 -7.48
CA GLN A 17 -43.55 -20.04 -8.45
C GLN A 17 -42.34 -19.51 -9.23
N LEU A 18 -42.34 -18.23 -9.59
CA LEU A 18 -41.24 -17.57 -10.29
C LEU A 18 -39.95 -17.58 -9.47
N PHE A 19 -40.02 -17.34 -8.16
CA PHE A 19 -38.89 -17.43 -7.24
C PHE A 19 -38.46 -18.88 -7.02
N ARG A 20 -39.38 -19.79 -6.70
CA ARG A 20 -39.08 -21.22 -6.44
C ARG A 20 -38.44 -21.96 -7.62
N LYS A 21 -38.88 -21.67 -8.84
CA LYS A 21 -38.40 -22.38 -10.04
C LYS A 21 -36.93 -22.10 -10.37
N HIS A 22 -36.41 -20.95 -9.96
CA HIS A 22 -35.12 -20.47 -10.42
C HIS A 22 -34.14 -20.16 -9.29
N ASP A 23 -34.58 -20.20 -8.03
CA ASP A 23 -33.83 -19.78 -6.84
C ASP A 23 -32.88 -18.60 -7.12
N ARG A 24 -33.43 -17.53 -7.71
CA ARG A 24 -32.64 -16.40 -8.21
C ARG A 24 -33.10 -15.07 -7.66
N TYR A 25 -32.17 -14.13 -7.68
CA TYR A 25 -32.42 -12.72 -7.49
C TYR A 25 -33.20 -12.15 -8.67
N TYR A 26 -34.15 -11.25 -8.39
CA TYR A 26 -34.84 -10.48 -9.41
C TYR A 26 -34.75 -9.00 -9.11
N PHE A 27 -34.49 -8.21 -10.13
CA PHE A 27 -34.59 -6.75 -10.01
C PHE A 27 -36.06 -6.32 -10.06
N GLY A 28 -36.37 -5.21 -9.38
CA GLY A 28 -37.75 -4.69 -9.36
C GLY A 28 -38.33 -4.40 -10.74
N ASN A 29 -37.53 -3.96 -11.71
CA ASN A 29 -37.99 -3.79 -13.10
C ASN A 29 -38.33 -5.13 -13.76
N GLU A 30 -37.52 -6.17 -13.58
CA GLU A 30 -37.78 -7.50 -14.15
C GLU A 30 -39.08 -8.10 -13.61
N LEU A 31 -39.34 -7.94 -12.30
CA LEU A 31 -40.60 -8.38 -11.69
C LEU A 31 -41.78 -7.61 -12.25
N ARG A 32 -41.67 -6.28 -12.36
CA ARG A 32 -42.72 -5.43 -12.94
C ARG A 32 -43.00 -5.81 -14.39
N ASP A 33 -41.98 -5.96 -15.22
CA ASP A 33 -42.13 -6.29 -16.64
C ASP A 33 -42.83 -7.65 -16.82
N LYS A 34 -42.49 -8.64 -15.98
CA LYS A 34 -43.17 -9.95 -15.97
C LYS A 34 -44.63 -9.83 -15.54
N LEU A 35 -44.93 -9.03 -14.51
CA LEU A 35 -46.30 -8.81 -14.03
C LEU A 35 -47.14 -8.03 -15.05
N VAL A 36 -46.59 -6.98 -15.67
CA VAL A 36 -47.23 -6.20 -16.74
C VAL A 36 -47.54 -7.11 -17.93
N LYS A 37 -46.57 -7.93 -18.36
CA LYS A 37 -46.74 -8.84 -19.51
C LYS A 37 -47.76 -9.96 -19.23
N THR A 38 -47.76 -10.52 -18.02
CA THR A 38 -48.60 -11.69 -17.68
C THR A 38 -50.03 -11.28 -17.30
N PHE A 39 -50.18 -10.21 -16.52
CA PHE A 39 -51.46 -9.79 -15.95
C PHE A 39 -52.02 -8.49 -16.53
N LYS A 40 -51.38 -7.93 -17.57
CA LYS A 40 -51.75 -6.65 -18.20
C LYS A 40 -51.95 -5.50 -17.20
N LYS A 41 -51.18 -5.50 -16.11
CA LYS A 41 -51.24 -4.45 -15.07
C LYS A 41 -50.45 -3.23 -15.53
N SER A 42 -50.80 -2.05 -15.01
CA SER A 42 -49.96 -0.86 -15.13
C SER A 42 -48.68 -1.02 -14.31
N ASN A 43 -47.61 -0.28 -14.66
CA ASN A 43 -46.35 -0.29 -13.90
C ASN A 43 -46.54 0.06 -12.42
N ALA A 44 -47.42 1.01 -12.12
CA ALA A 44 -47.75 1.40 -10.73
C ALA A 44 -48.45 0.27 -9.97
N ALA A 45 -49.40 -0.42 -10.62
CA ALA A 45 -50.07 -1.57 -10.01
C ALA A 45 -49.11 -2.75 -9.80
N ALA A 46 -48.23 -3.02 -10.76
CA ALA A 46 -47.19 -4.06 -10.64
C ALA A 46 -46.22 -3.77 -9.48
N ARG A 47 -45.81 -2.50 -9.30
CA ARG A 47 -44.99 -2.08 -8.16
C ARG A 47 -45.67 -2.37 -6.82
N LYS A 48 -46.94 -1.98 -6.66
CA LYS A 48 -47.71 -2.25 -5.43
C LYS A 48 -47.87 -3.74 -5.13
N ILE A 49 -47.98 -4.57 -6.17
CA ILE A 49 -48.02 -6.03 -5.99
C ILE A 49 -46.71 -6.53 -5.40
N VAL A 50 -45.56 -6.10 -5.94
CA VAL A 50 -44.23 -6.49 -5.41
C VAL A 50 -44.03 -5.98 -3.98
N GLU A 51 -44.42 -4.74 -3.68
CA GLU A 51 -44.36 -4.18 -2.32
C GLU A 51 -45.16 -5.04 -1.33
N ARG A 52 -46.43 -5.35 -1.64
CA ARG A 52 -47.27 -6.23 -0.81
C ARG A 52 -46.71 -7.65 -0.69
N PHE A 53 -46.07 -8.16 -1.73
CA PHE A 53 -45.45 -9.48 -1.72
C PHE A 53 -44.31 -9.57 -0.69
N VAL A 54 -43.53 -8.50 -0.56
CA VAL A 54 -42.49 -8.35 0.48
C VAL A 54 -43.10 -8.12 1.85
N GLU A 55 -44.12 -7.26 1.98
CA GLU A 55 -44.83 -7.00 3.25
C GLU A 55 -45.43 -8.28 3.86
N LYS A 56 -45.90 -9.20 3.00
CA LYS A 56 -46.40 -10.52 3.41
C LYS A 56 -45.30 -11.52 3.79
N GLY A 57 -44.02 -11.16 3.66
CA GLY A 57 -42.89 -12.02 3.98
C GLY A 57 -42.59 -13.11 2.95
N PHE A 58 -43.16 -13.05 1.74
CA PHE A 58 -42.88 -14.05 0.69
C PHE A 58 -41.54 -13.81 -0.02
N ALA A 59 -40.98 -12.61 0.09
CA ALA A 59 -39.64 -12.26 -0.36
C ALA A 59 -39.01 -11.22 0.57
N GLN A 60 -37.69 -11.16 0.57
CA GLN A 60 -36.91 -10.07 1.12
C GLN A 60 -36.52 -9.07 0.02
N SER A 61 -36.15 -7.87 0.44
CA SER A 61 -35.73 -6.76 -0.43
C SER A 61 -34.36 -6.28 0.00
N SER A 62 -33.58 -5.79 -0.96
CA SER A 62 -32.29 -5.15 -0.71
C SER A 62 -32.40 -3.73 -0.12
N SER A 63 -33.61 -3.22 0.10
CA SER A 63 -33.85 -1.88 0.64
C SER A 63 -33.20 -1.72 2.03
N PRO A 64 -32.46 -0.61 2.29
CA PRO A 64 -32.41 0.63 1.50
C PRO A 64 -31.34 0.64 0.38
N VAL A 65 -30.56 -0.42 0.20
CA VAL A 65 -29.49 -0.47 -0.81
C VAL A 65 -30.06 -0.67 -2.22
N SER A 66 -29.84 0.31 -3.09
CA SER A 66 -30.29 0.28 -4.49
C SER A 66 -29.18 -0.07 -5.49
N PHE A 67 -29.57 -0.71 -6.59
CA PHE A 67 -28.69 -1.14 -7.68
C PHE A 67 -28.81 -0.24 -8.93
N GLY A 68 -28.89 1.07 -8.67
CA GLY A 68 -29.04 2.12 -9.68
C GLY A 68 -30.50 2.55 -9.88
N LYS A 69 -30.72 3.86 -10.07
CA LYS A 69 -32.05 4.47 -10.30
C LYS A 69 -33.15 4.03 -9.30
N GLY A 70 -32.78 3.78 -8.04
CA GLY A 70 -33.72 3.31 -7.01
C GLY A 70 -34.25 1.88 -7.21
N MET A 71 -33.55 1.04 -7.99
CA MET A 71 -33.94 -0.34 -8.21
C MET A 71 -33.45 -1.24 -7.07
N PHE A 72 -34.37 -1.92 -6.40
CA PHE A 72 -34.06 -2.94 -5.40
C PHE A 72 -34.01 -4.34 -6.01
N VAL A 73 -33.26 -5.21 -5.34
CA VAL A 73 -33.19 -6.65 -5.64
C VAL A 73 -34.07 -7.39 -4.65
N TYR A 74 -34.80 -8.38 -5.14
CA TYR A 74 -35.72 -9.21 -4.36
C TYR A 74 -35.28 -10.67 -4.41
N TYR A 75 -35.41 -11.37 -3.29
CA TYR A 75 -34.95 -12.76 -3.11
C TYR A 75 -35.78 -13.50 -2.06
N LEU A 76 -35.65 -14.82 -2.01
CA LEU A 76 -36.41 -15.67 -1.09
C LEU A 76 -35.97 -15.44 0.37
N PRO A 77 -36.88 -15.51 1.37
CA PRO A 77 -36.55 -15.19 2.77
C PRO A 77 -35.48 -16.06 3.42
N HIS A 78 -35.28 -17.28 2.93
CA HIS A 78 -34.27 -18.22 3.43
C HIS A 78 -32.93 -18.09 2.70
N LYS A 79 -32.83 -17.21 1.69
CA LYS A 79 -31.63 -17.05 0.89
C LYS A 79 -30.79 -15.91 1.47
N THR A 80 -29.60 -16.23 1.95
CA THR A 80 -28.61 -15.24 2.34
C THR A 80 -27.91 -14.69 1.09
N VAL A 81 -27.73 -13.37 1.03
CA VAL A 81 -26.94 -12.73 -0.04
C VAL A 81 -25.47 -13.04 0.20
N THR A 82 -24.83 -13.79 -0.70
CA THR A 82 -23.40 -14.09 -0.59
C THR A 82 -22.55 -13.01 -1.28
N PHE A 83 -21.25 -13.05 -1.01
CA PHE A 83 -20.27 -12.17 -1.66
C PHE A 83 -20.30 -12.31 -3.19
N ASP A 84 -20.42 -13.55 -3.70
CA ASP A 84 -20.47 -13.84 -5.13
C ASP A 84 -21.78 -13.41 -5.79
N ASP A 85 -22.89 -13.53 -5.07
CA ASP A 85 -24.17 -12.98 -5.51
C ASP A 85 -24.06 -11.47 -5.71
N MET A 86 -23.43 -10.76 -4.77
CA MET A 86 -23.24 -9.31 -4.88
C MET A 86 -22.33 -8.90 -6.04
N ILE A 87 -21.27 -9.65 -6.33
CA ILE A 87 -20.46 -9.42 -7.54
C ILE A 87 -21.36 -9.53 -8.79
N GLY A 88 -22.21 -10.56 -8.86
CA GLY A 88 -23.14 -10.75 -9.97
C GLY A 88 -24.19 -9.65 -10.10
N LEU A 89 -24.76 -9.20 -8.97
CA LEU A 89 -25.80 -8.16 -8.94
C LEU A 89 -25.26 -6.78 -9.35
N THR A 90 -24.02 -6.47 -8.96
CA THR A 90 -23.40 -5.15 -9.17
C THR A 90 -22.74 -4.99 -10.53
N ARG A 91 -22.38 -6.10 -11.21
CA ARG A 91 -21.77 -6.10 -12.54
C ARG A 91 -22.60 -5.28 -13.54
N GLY A 92 -21.98 -4.29 -14.17
CA GLY A 92 -22.60 -3.39 -15.15
C GLY A 92 -23.63 -2.40 -14.60
N ARG A 93 -23.98 -2.45 -13.31
CA ARG A 93 -25.00 -1.58 -12.68
C ARG A 93 -24.42 -0.63 -11.65
N ARG A 94 -23.45 -1.10 -10.86
CA ARG A 94 -22.77 -0.32 -9.81
C ARG A 94 -21.24 -0.51 -9.93
N PRO A 95 -20.58 0.17 -10.87
CA PRO A 95 -19.16 -0.05 -11.14
C PRO A 95 -18.25 0.10 -9.90
N PRO A 96 -18.38 1.14 -9.04
CA PRO A 96 -17.54 1.25 -7.85
C PRO A 96 -17.65 0.04 -6.90
N LEU A 97 -18.86 -0.42 -6.62
CA LEU A 97 -19.11 -1.56 -5.74
C LEU A 97 -18.63 -2.88 -6.36
N PHE A 98 -18.86 -3.08 -7.66
CA PHE A 98 -18.37 -4.24 -8.40
C PHE A 98 -16.84 -4.34 -8.37
N ARG A 99 -16.14 -3.21 -8.59
CA ARG A 99 -14.67 -3.14 -8.53
C ARG A 99 -14.16 -3.45 -7.14
N LEU A 100 -14.76 -2.89 -6.10
CA LEU A 100 -14.39 -3.16 -4.70
C LEU A 100 -14.50 -4.65 -4.35
N LEU A 101 -15.65 -5.26 -4.64
CA LEU A 101 -15.88 -6.68 -4.38
C LEU A 101 -14.90 -7.56 -5.19
N SER A 102 -14.67 -7.23 -6.46
CA SER A 102 -13.72 -7.96 -7.30
C SER A 102 -12.29 -7.86 -6.78
N ALA A 103 -11.88 -6.67 -6.31
CA ALA A 103 -10.56 -6.44 -5.72
C ALA A 103 -10.38 -7.23 -4.42
N ILE A 104 -11.34 -7.16 -3.49
CA ILE A 104 -11.33 -7.95 -2.25
C ILE A 104 -11.21 -9.44 -2.56
N LYS A 105 -12.02 -9.97 -3.49
CA LYS A 105 -11.96 -11.38 -3.90
C LYS A 105 -10.61 -11.76 -4.49
N LYS A 106 -10.05 -10.92 -5.37
CA LYS A 106 -8.76 -11.16 -6.01
C LYS A 106 -7.59 -11.15 -5.01
N CYS A 107 -7.70 -10.35 -3.95
CA CYS A 107 -6.71 -10.26 -2.88
C CYS A 107 -6.96 -11.29 -1.75
N GLY A 108 -7.71 -12.37 -2.01
CA GLY A 108 -7.91 -13.46 -1.05
C GLY A 108 -8.86 -13.12 0.10
N GLY A 109 -9.70 -12.09 -0.06
CA GLY A 109 -10.68 -11.66 0.93
C GLY A 109 -10.23 -10.51 1.83
N VAL A 110 -9.01 -9.99 1.65
CA VAL A 110 -8.50 -8.84 2.41
C VAL A 110 -8.10 -7.72 1.44
N LEU A 111 -8.48 -6.49 1.73
CA LEU A 111 -8.06 -5.31 0.96
C LEU A 111 -7.87 -4.11 1.87
N SER A 112 -6.81 -3.33 1.70
CA SER A 112 -6.62 -2.12 2.49
C SER A 112 -7.66 -1.05 2.14
N TYR A 113 -8.02 -0.21 3.12
CA TYR A 113 -8.89 0.95 2.90
C TYR A 113 -8.29 1.89 1.83
N TYR A 114 -6.97 1.98 1.78
CA TYR A 114 -6.24 2.74 0.78
C TYR A 114 -6.51 2.24 -0.65
N GLU A 115 -6.34 0.94 -0.90
CA GLU A 115 -6.62 0.36 -2.22
C GLU A 115 -8.12 0.40 -2.54
N ALA A 116 -8.98 0.24 -1.54
CA ALA A 116 -10.42 0.41 -1.70
C ALA A 116 -10.75 1.80 -2.29
N LEU A 117 -10.12 2.88 -1.79
CA LEU A 117 -10.29 4.23 -2.35
C LEU A 117 -9.86 4.30 -3.83
N LYS A 118 -8.76 3.61 -4.18
CA LYS A 118 -8.25 3.57 -5.56
C LYS A 118 -9.23 2.89 -6.50
N VAL A 119 -9.70 1.69 -6.17
CA VAL A 119 -10.55 0.86 -7.04
C VAL A 119 -11.98 1.38 -7.12
N THR A 120 -12.50 2.04 -6.08
CA THR A 120 -13.83 2.66 -6.13
C THR A 120 -13.83 4.03 -6.82
N SER A 121 -12.66 4.61 -7.08
CA SER A 121 -12.51 6.01 -7.50
C SER A 121 -13.16 6.99 -6.52
N SER A 122 -13.18 6.66 -5.23
CA SER A 122 -13.79 7.49 -4.19
C SER A 122 -12.87 8.64 -3.77
N GLN A 123 -13.48 9.76 -3.42
CA GLN A 123 -12.80 10.91 -2.84
C GLN A 123 -12.62 10.73 -1.33
N LEU A 124 -11.59 11.37 -0.77
CA LEU A 124 -11.34 11.33 0.68
C LEU A 124 -12.41 12.09 1.47
N ALA A 125 -12.75 13.30 1.01
CA ALA A 125 -13.81 14.12 1.59
C ALA A 125 -15.01 14.21 0.63
N PRO A 126 -16.24 14.34 1.16
CA PRO A 126 -17.40 14.67 0.34
C PRO A 126 -17.13 15.94 -0.48
N SER A 127 -17.53 15.93 -1.76
CA SER A 127 -17.53 17.12 -2.61
C SER A 127 -18.85 17.21 -3.35
N ASN A 128 -19.04 18.27 -4.14
CA ASN A 128 -20.21 18.41 -5.02
C ASN A 128 -20.29 17.35 -6.14
N SER A 129 -19.35 16.40 -6.19
CA SER A 129 -19.39 15.29 -7.14
C SER A 129 -20.50 14.30 -6.81
N LYS A 130 -21.13 13.71 -7.84
CA LYS A 130 -22.16 12.67 -7.69
C LYS A 130 -21.59 11.30 -7.30
N ASN A 131 -20.28 11.18 -7.05
CA ASN A 131 -19.65 9.91 -6.75
C ASN A 131 -19.80 9.60 -5.25
N PRO A 132 -20.21 8.36 -4.89
CA PRO A 132 -20.30 7.98 -3.48
C PRO A 132 -18.91 7.97 -2.83
N THR A 133 -18.87 8.37 -1.56
CA THR A 133 -17.69 8.17 -0.71
C THR A 133 -17.50 6.67 -0.47
N LEU A 134 -16.27 6.27 -0.13
CA LEU A 134 -16.00 4.87 0.19
C LEU A 134 -16.79 4.42 1.42
N ASP A 135 -16.92 5.26 2.44
CA ASP A 135 -17.71 4.96 3.64
C ASP A 135 -19.18 4.64 3.31
N ALA A 136 -19.81 5.37 2.38
CA ALA A 136 -21.17 5.08 1.94
C ALA A 136 -21.27 3.71 1.23
N ILE A 137 -20.25 3.33 0.44
CA ILE A 137 -20.18 2.00 -0.19
C ILE A 137 -20.01 0.90 0.87
N ILE A 138 -19.21 1.17 1.92
CA ILE A 138 -18.97 0.24 3.02
C ILE A 138 -20.22 0.06 3.88
N GLU A 139 -20.97 1.12 4.19
CA GLU A 139 -22.23 1.03 4.94
C GLU A 139 -23.22 0.08 4.23
N GLU A 140 -23.29 0.14 2.91
CA GLU A 140 -24.11 -0.79 2.12
C GLU A 140 -23.62 -2.23 2.20
N LEU A 141 -22.30 -2.47 2.22
CA LEU A 141 -21.74 -3.81 2.37
C LEU A 141 -21.95 -4.36 3.78
N ASN A 142 -21.87 -3.51 4.80
CA ASN A 142 -22.18 -3.86 6.19
C ASN A 142 -23.66 -4.22 6.37
N HIS A 143 -24.57 -3.58 5.63
CA HIS A 143 -25.99 -3.94 5.64
C HIS A 143 -26.24 -5.39 5.22
N PHE A 144 -25.40 -5.95 4.35
CA PHE A 144 -25.45 -7.36 3.95
C PHE A 144 -24.49 -8.26 4.75
N GLU A 145 -23.81 -7.72 5.77
CA GLU A 145 -22.82 -8.45 6.58
C GLU A 145 -21.72 -9.13 5.73
N LEU A 146 -21.31 -8.49 4.63
CA LEU A 146 -20.37 -9.07 3.67
C LEU A 146 -18.91 -8.78 3.99
N ILE A 147 -18.67 -7.76 4.80
CA ILE A 147 -17.33 -7.32 5.19
C ILE A 147 -17.29 -6.98 6.67
N SER A 148 -16.10 -7.02 7.24
CA SER A 148 -15.75 -6.47 8.55
C SER A 148 -14.48 -5.62 8.44
N PHE A 149 -14.19 -4.87 9.50
CA PHE A 149 -12.95 -4.10 9.60
C PHE A 149 -11.94 -4.79 10.50
N HIS A 150 -10.69 -4.76 10.06
CA HIS A 150 -9.55 -5.21 10.85
C HIS A 150 -8.44 -4.15 10.81
N LYS A 151 -7.65 -4.04 11.88
CA LYS A 151 -6.49 -3.17 11.96
C LYS A 151 -5.28 -3.96 12.39
N ASP A 152 -4.19 -3.84 11.64
CA ASP A 152 -2.91 -4.43 12.01
C ASP A 152 -2.16 -3.59 13.05
N ASP A 153 -1.01 -4.09 13.50
CA ASP A 153 -0.10 -3.40 14.42
C ASP A 153 0.45 -2.08 13.87
N ASN A 154 0.43 -1.90 12.54
CA ASN A 154 0.79 -0.65 11.87
C ASN A 154 -0.39 0.33 11.79
N ASN A 155 -1.52 0.02 12.43
CA ASN A 155 -2.79 0.76 12.42
C ASN A 155 -3.35 0.98 10.99
N VAL A 156 -3.00 0.10 10.05
CA VAL A 156 -3.58 0.07 8.71
C VAL A 156 -4.96 -0.58 8.80
N LYS A 157 -5.96 0.08 8.20
CA LYS A 157 -7.35 -0.39 8.17
C LYS A 157 -7.57 -1.28 6.94
N TYR A 158 -8.11 -2.47 7.16
CA TYR A 158 -8.46 -3.44 6.11
C TYR A 158 -9.96 -3.75 6.10
N LEU A 159 -10.47 -4.00 4.90
CA LEU A 159 -11.76 -4.63 4.64
C LEU A 159 -11.52 -6.14 4.56
N VAL A 160 -12.21 -6.91 5.39
CA VAL A 160 -12.11 -8.38 5.44
C VAL A 160 -13.44 -8.97 5.02
N ALA A 161 -13.47 -9.81 3.99
CA ALA A 161 -14.69 -10.45 3.54
C ALA A 161 -15.19 -11.49 4.56
N ASN A 162 -16.51 -11.64 4.67
CA ASN A 162 -17.15 -12.53 5.64
C ASN A 162 -16.86 -14.03 5.43
N TYR A 163 -16.35 -14.43 4.26
CA TYR A 163 -15.94 -15.81 3.98
C TYR A 163 -14.51 -16.13 4.45
N VAL A 164 -13.75 -15.13 4.92
CA VAL A 164 -12.41 -15.34 5.47
C VAL A 164 -12.55 -15.87 6.89
N ASP A 165 -11.89 -16.99 7.18
CA ASP A 165 -11.83 -17.54 8.54
C ASP A 165 -11.09 -16.56 9.46
N GLN A 166 -11.67 -16.27 10.62
CA GLN A 166 -11.08 -15.39 11.63
C GLN A 166 -9.67 -15.82 12.04
N ALA A 167 -9.38 -17.13 12.05
CA ALA A 167 -8.06 -17.67 12.35
C ALA A 167 -6.99 -17.31 11.30
N GLN A 168 -7.40 -16.95 10.07
CA GLN A 168 -6.51 -16.63 8.95
C GLN A 168 -6.30 -15.12 8.76
N VAL A 169 -7.12 -14.28 9.39
CA VAL A 169 -7.14 -12.82 9.16
C VAL A 169 -5.76 -12.19 9.34
N GLU A 170 -5.10 -12.45 10.47
CA GLU A 170 -3.78 -11.88 10.77
C GLU A 170 -2.73 -12.24 9.70
N SER A 171 -2.69 -13.51 9.31
CA SER A 171 -1.73 -13.99 8.31
C SER A 171 -2.00 -13.37 6.92
N LEU A 172 -3.28 -13.28 6.53
CA LEU A 172 -3.66 -12.67 5.26
C LEU A 172 -3.40 -11.16 5.25
N VAL A 173 -3.66 -10.48 6.37
CA VAL A 173 -3.37 -9.05 6.55
C VAL A 173 -1.88 -8.78 6.49
N ALA A 174 -1.05 -9.56 7.18
CA ALA A 174 0.41 -9.42 7.14
C ALA A 174 0.96 -9.68 5.73
N LYS A 175 0.43 -10.71 5.03
CA LYS A 175 0.75 -10.97 3.63
C LYS A 175 0.36 -9.79 2.74
N HIS A 176 -0.82 -9.23 2.94
CA HIS A 176 -1.33 -8.11 2.17
C HIS A 176 -0.50 -6.84 2.39
N PHE A 177 -0.13 -6.56 3.64
CA PHE A 177 0.77 -5.46 4.00
C PHE A 177 2.11 -5.57 3.26
N ALA A 178 2.72 -6.76 3.25
CA ALA A 178 3.97 -7.00 2.53
C ALA A 178 3.82 -6.70 1.02
N LEU A 179 2.71 -7.09 0.38
CA LEU A 179 2.46 -6.75 -1.02
C LEU A 179 2.36 -5.23 -1.24
N MET A 180 1.71 -4.51 -0.34
CA MET A 180 1.65 -3.04 -0.40
C MET A 180 3.02 -2.38 -0.22
N VAL A 181 3.88 -2.95 0.63
CA VAL A 181 5.29 -2.52 0.76
C VAL A 181 6.03 -2.72 -0.56
N ILE A 182 5.85 -3.86 -1.23
CA ILE A 182 6.46 -4.13 -2.55
C ILE A 182 5.99 -3.15 -3.61
N ASP A 183 4.71 -2.80 -3.64
CA ASP A 183 4.21 -1.78 -4.55
C ASP A 183 4.86 -0.39 -4.30
N ALA A 184 5.33 -0.12 -3.08
CA ALA A 184 5.90 1.17 -2.70
C ALA A 184 7.44 1.22 -2.71
N ILE A 185 8.14 0.10 -2.52
CA ILE A 185 9.61 0.05 -2.40
C ILE A 185 10.29 0.50 -3.70
N PHE A 186 9.71 0.15 -4.84
CA PHE A 186 10.22 0.51 -6.18
C PHE A 186 9.80 1.90 -6.64
N LEU A 187 8.92 2.62 -5.92
CA LEU A 187 8.39 3.91 -6.39
C LEU A 187 9.49 4.93 -6.64
N TYR A 188 10.49 5.00 -5.76
CA TYR A 188 11.61 5.92 -5.95
C TYR A 188 12.39 5.61 -7.23
N ASP A 189 12.71 4.34 -7.45
CA ASP A 189 13.46 3.87 -8.62
C ASP A 189 12.65 4.09 -9.93
N ILE A 190 11.33 3.88 -9.89
CA ILE A 190 10.40 4.18 -11.00
C ILE A 190 10.38 5.69 -11.30
N LEU A 191 10.25 6.53 -10.27
CA LEU A 191 10.20 7.98 -10.43
C LEU A 191 11.53 8.53 -10.97
N ASN A 192 12.66 8.05 -10.45
CA ASN A 192 13.98 8.39 -10.97
C ASN A 192 14.13 8.01 -12.45
N SER A 193 13.62 6.83 -12.86
CA SER A 193 13.55 6.48 -14.28
C SER A 193 12.72 7.50 -15.06
N LEU A 194 11.50 7.81 -14.63
CA LEU A 194 10.64 8.79 -15.31
C LEU A 194 11.25 10.20 -15.39
N GLU A 195 12.01 10.63 -14.37
CA GLU A 195 12.80 11.86 -14.38
C GLU A 195 13.88 11.81 -15.47
N ASN A 196 14.61 10.70 -15.58
CA ASN A 196 15.63 10.51 -16.61
C ASN A 196 15.06 10.53 -18.04
N PHE A 197 13.77 10.19 -18.22
CA PHE A 197 13.05 10.34 -19.50
C PHE A 197 12.44 11.72 -19.72
N ASN A 198 12.61 12.66 -18.79
CA ASN A 198 11.90 13.93 -18.76
C ASN A 198 10.37 13.76 -18.82
N LEU A 199 9.84 12.63 -18.35
CA LEU A 199 8.39 12.43 -18.24
C LEU A 199 7.82 13.16 -17.03
N ILE A 200 8.63 13.36 -15.98
CA ILE A 200 8.32 14.18 -14.81
C ILE A 200 9.47 15.15 -14.51
N ASP A 201 9.17 16.26 -13.83
CA ASP A 201 10.16 17.15 -13.21
C ASP A 201 10.59 16.62 -11.84
N ASN A 202 11.75 17.10 -11.36
CA ASN A 202 12.33 16.69 -10.07
C ASN A 202 12.01 17.66 -8.92
N GLU A 203 11.25 18.72 -9.17
CA GLU A 203 11.00 19.78 -8.18
C GLU A 203 9.84 19.45 -7.23
N HIS A 204 8.81 18.74 -7.71
CA HIS A 204 7.54 18.58 -7.00
C HIS A 204 6.96 17.15 -7.10
N VAL A 205 7.79 16.14 -6.90
CA VAL A 205 7.35 14.74 -6.87
C VAL A 205 6.85 14.39 -5.46
N ILE A 206 5.59 13.95 -5.37
CA ILE A 206 5.01 13.42 -4.12
C ILE A 206 4.60 11.98 -4.39
N TYR A 207 5.04 11.07 -3.53
CA TYR A 207 4.82 9.64 -3.68
C TYR A 207 4.58 8.94 -2.35
N ARG A 208 3.92 7.79 -2.44
CA ARG A 208 3.57 6.91 -1.33
C ARG A 208 4.84 6.28 -0.74
N ASN A 209 4.97 6.32 0.58
CA ASN A 209 6.16 5.82 1.27
C ASN A 209 6.01 4.34 1.63
N ARG A 210 7.05 3.52 1.38
CA ARG A 210 7.07 2.07 1.68
C ARG A 210 6.82 1.71 3.14
N LYS A 211 7.18 2.58 4.09
CA LYS A 211 7.00 2.39 5.53
C LYS A 211 5.58 2.75 6.00
N THR A 212 4.83 3.50 5.18
CA THR A 212 3.40 3.77 5.38
C THR A 212 2.67 3.53 4.05
N PRO A 213 2.64 2.27 3.58
CA PRO A 213 2.16 1.96 2.25
C PRO A 213 0.65 2.15 2.11
N SER A 214 -0.06 2.37 3.23
CA SER A 214 -1.49 2.73 3.28
C SER A 214 -1.76 4.24 3.09
N LEU A 215 -0.73 5.08 3.04
CA LEU A 215 -0.86 6.53 2.90
C LEU A 215 -0.37 6.99 1.53
N GLY A 216 -1.27 7.12 0.57
CA GLY A 216 -0.94 7.60 -0.77
C GLY A 216 -0.66 9.10 -0.87
N ALA A 217 -0.13 9.50 -2.01
CA ALA A 217 0.04 10.89 -2.39
C ALA A 217 -1.35 11.53 -2.64
N ILE A 218 -1.70 12.55 -1.87
CA ILE A 218 -3.01 13.20 -1.96
C ILE A 218 -2.94 14.39 -2.92
N HIS A 219 -3.79 14.38 -3.94
CA HIS A 219 -3.96 15.51 -4.85
C HIS A 219 -5.40 15.61 -5.32
N ASN A 220 -5.99 16.82 -5.24
CA ASN A 220 -7.38 17.10 -5.61
C ASN A 220 -8.39 16.12 -4.99
N ASN A 221 -8.23 15.84 -3.68
CA ASN A 221 -9.12 14.96 -2.90
C ASN A 221 -9.11 13.48 -3.32
N PHE A 222 -8.14 13.06 -4.14
CA PHE A 222 -7.88 11.67 -4.49
C PHE A 222 -6.52 11.22 -3.98
N VAL A 223 -6.42 9.93 -3.69
CA VAL A 223 -5.15 9.27 -3.39
C VAL A 223 -4.52 8.76 -4.69
N TRP A 224 -3.19 8.81 -4.78
CA TRP A 224 -2.36 8.30 -5.87
C TRP A 224 -1.17 7.53 -5.30
N ASP A 225 -0.51 6.71 -6.10
CA ASP A 225 0.78 6.13 -5.69
C ASP A 225 1.89 7.17 -5.82
N ALA A 226 1.83 7.97 -6.88
CA ALA A 226 2.62 9.19 -7.01
C ALA A 226 1.93 10.21 -7.91
N PHE A 227 2.31 11.48 -7.75
CA PHE A 227 2.06 12.51 -8.75
C PHE A 227 3.25 13.45 -8.86
N ALA A 228 3.40 14.03 -10.05
CA ALA A 228 4.43 15.00 -10.37
C ALA A 228 3.93 15.93 -11.48
N TYR A 229 4.79 16.83 -11.94
CA TYR A 229 4.47 17.72 -13.04
C TYR A 229 5.44 17.54 -14.19
N THR A 230 5.04 17.94 -15.38
CA THR A 230 5.95 17.95 -16.53
C THR A 230 5.66 19.10 -17.48
N LYS A 231 6.71 19.54 -18.15
CA LYS A 231 6.67 20.58 -19.18
C LYS A 231 6.78 19.99 -20.60
N THR A 232 6.88 18.65 -20.73
CA THR A 232 7.18 17.91 -21.97
C THR A 232 6.05 17.93 -23.02
N THR A 233 5.15 18.92 -22.98
CA THR A 233 4.00 19.04 -23.88
C THR A 233 4.32 19.70 -25.25
N GLY A 234 5.60 19.87 -25.60
CA GLY A 234 6.08 20.43 -26.88
C GLY A 234 7.20 21.47 -26.70
N ILE A 235 8.03 21.69 -27.74
CA ILE A 235 9.11 22.69 -27.74
C ILE A 235 8.56 24.04 -27.30
N ASN A 236 9.12 24.60 -26.22
CA ASN A 236 8.75 25.92 -25.75
C ASN A 236 9.15 26.95 -26.81
N THR A 237 8.16 27.57 -27.46
CA THR A 237 8.38 28.58 -28.53
C THR A 237 8.95 29.89 -27.99
N THR A 238 8.99 30.05 -26.67
CA THR A 238 9.53 31.24 -25.99
C THR A 238 10.99 31.06 -25.60
N TYR A 239 11.88 31.80 -26.26
CA TYR A 239 13.30 31.89 -25.93
C TYR A 239 13.58 32.90 -24.78
N GLY A 240 14.65 32.69 -24.01
CA GLY A 240 15.18 33.67 -23.02
C GLY A 240 14.44 33.76 -21.68
N ALA A 241 14.63 34.87 -20.94
CA ALA A 241 14.18 35.08 -19.55
C ALA A 241 12.65 35.01 -19.29
N ARG A 242 11.82 34.80 -20.33
CA ARG A 242 10.38 34.50 -20.21
C ARG A 242 10.09 33.01 -19.98
N ARG A 243 11.09 32.13 -20.05
CA ARG A 243 11.01 30.67 -19.83
C ARG A 243 10.63 30.28 -18.39
N THR A 244 10.84 31.19 -17.44
CA THR A 244 10.57 31.03 -16.00
C THR A 244 9.14 31.45 -15.59
N LYS A 245 8.35 32.04 -16.49
CA LYS A 245 6.91 32.20 -16.22
C LYS A 245 6.28 30.82 -16.15
N ASN A 246 5.44 30.57 -15.14
CA ASN A 246 4.66 29.35 -14.89
C ASN A 246 3.87 28.88 -16.13
N ASN A 247 4.56 28.30 -17.11
CA ASN A 247 3.96 27.66 -18.28
C ASN A 247 3.12 26.48 -17.80
N LYS A 248 1.97 26.28 -18.44
CA LYS A 248 1.00 25.21 -18.11
C LYS A 248 1.71 23.85 -18.04
N GLN A 249 1.99 23.37 -16.83
CA GLN A 249 2.51 22.02 -16.57
C GLN A 249 1.38 21.00 -16.69
N ALA A 250 1.68 19.86 -17.32
CA ALA A 250 0.82 18.69 -17.25
C ALA A 250 1.01 18.01 -15.89
N LEU A 251 -0.09 17.56 -15.29
CA LEU A 251 -0.06 16.73 -14.09
C LEU A 251 0.21 15.29 -14.51
N VAL A 252 1.25 14.67 -13.99
CA VAL A 252 1.52 13.24 -14.16
C VAL A 252 1.01 12.51 -12.92
N VAL A 253 0.21 11.48 -13.10
CA VAL A 253 -0.32 10.65 -12.00
C VAL A 253 -0.01 9.18 -12.25
N LEU A 254 0.47 8.50 -11.22
CA LEU A 254 0.87 7.10 -11.29
C LEU A 254 -0.09 6.22 -10.48
N ASP A 255 -0.39 5.06 -11.06
CA ASP A 255 -1.01 3.93 -10.40
C ASP A 255 -0.07 2.72 -10.53
N VAL A 256 0.40 2.21 -9.39
CA VAL A 256 1.46 1.21 -9.29
C VAL A 256 0.92 -0.04 -8.59
N VAL A 257 1.02 -1.19 -9.27
CA VAL A 257 0.73 -2.51 -8.71
C VAL A 257 1.78 -3.50 -9.21
N ILE A 258 2.65 -3.96 -8.30
CA ILE A 258 3.84 -4.78 -8.54
C ILE A 258 3.76 -6.11 -7.77
N GLY A 259 3.28 -6.06 -6.52
CA GLY A 259 3.14 -7.21 -5.63
C GLY A 259 2.12 -8.25 -6.13
N ARG A 260 1.21 -7.85 -7.00
CA ARG A 260 0.28 -8.74 -7.72
C ARG A 260 0.10 -8.30 -9.17
N SER A 261 -0.61 -9.10 -9.96
CA SER A 261 -1.00 -8.72 -11.31
C SER A 261 -1.99 -7.54 -11.27
N TYR A 262 -1.79 -6.59 -12.18
CA TYR A 262 -2.64 -5.42 -12.39
C TYR A 262 -3.91 -5.83 -13.16
N GLU A 263 -5.08 -5.62 -12.59
CA GLU A 263 -6.35 -6.12 -13.11
C GLU A 263 -7.23 -5.00 -13.69
N LEU A 264 -8.30 -5.37 -14.40
CA LEU A 264 -9.19 -4.38 -15.00
C LEU A 264 -9.86 -3.49 -13.94
N PHE A 265 -10.20 -4.03 -12.76
CA PHE A 265 -10.80 -3.23 -11.69
C PHE A 265 -9.85 -2.15 -11.14
N ASP A 266 -8.53 -2.39 -11.19
CA ASP A 266 -7.53 -1.38 -10.84
C ASP A 266 -7.53 -0.27 -11.89
N PHE A 267 -7.46 -0.67 -13.16
CA PHE A 267 -7.47 0.25 -14.30
C PHE A 267 -8.70 1.14 -14.28
N ASP A 268 -9.89 0.56 -14.17
CA ASP A 268 -11.14 1.30 -14.16
C ASP A 268 -11.18 2.28 -12.99
N GLY A 269 -10.70 1.85 -11.81
CA GLY A 269 -10.58 2.66 -10.61
C GLY A 269 -9.69 3.88 -10.82
N PHE A 270 -8.50 3.66 -11.38
CA PHE A 270 -7.56 4.70 -11.78
C PHE A 270 -8.14 5.64 -12.83
N PHE A 271 -8.66 5.11 -13.93
CA PHE A 271 -9.24 5.90 -15.01
C PHE A 271 -10.42 6.73 -14.54
N GLY A 272 -11.28 6.20 -13.66
CA GLY A 272 -12.37 6.95 -13.05
C GLY A 272 -11.88 8.19 -12.28
N ARG A 273 -10.78 8.07 -11.52
CA ARG A 273 -10.17 9.23 -10.83
C ARG A 273 -9.62 10.26 -11.84
N VAL A 274 -8.95 9.79 -12.90
CA VAL A 274 -8.42 10.64 -13.98
C VAL A 274 -9.55 11.41 -14.68
N GLN A 275 -10.64 10.73 -15.04
CA GLN A 275 -11.81 11.35 -15.67
C GLN A 275 -12.44 12.43 -14.78
N VAL A 276 -12.56 12.17 -13.48
CA VAL A 276 -13.07 13.16 -12.55
C VAL A 276 -12.16 14.39 -12.53
N LEU A 277 -10.83 14.22 -12.47
CA LEU A 277 -9.89 15.34 -12.54
C LEU A 277 -10.02 16.14 -13.85
N LEU A 278 -10.10 15.47 -15.00
CA LEU A 278 -10.29 16.12 -16.29
C LEU A 278 -11.56 16.98 -16.32
N ASN A 279 -12.67 16.46 -15.78
CA ASN A 279 -13.93 17.17 -15.71
C ASN A 279 -13.89 18.41 -14.79
N HIS A 280 -13.12 18.35 -13.70
CA HIS A 280 -12.96 19.49 -12.77
C HIS A 280 -12.10 20.61 -13.36
N THR A 281 -11.10 20.30 -14.18
CA THR A 281 -10.10 21.27 -14.66
C THR A 281 -10.52 22.09 -15.89
N ARG A 282 -11.81 22.03 -16.33
CA ARG A 282 -12.41 22.84 -17.42
C ARG A 282 -11.42 23.22 -18.56
N LYS A 283 -10.87 22.21 -19.24
CA LYS A 283 -10.05 22.28 -20.48
C LYS A 283 -8.61 22.85 -20.37
N GLU A 284 -8.11 23.28 -19.21
CA GLU A 284 -6.80 23.96 -19.19
C GLU A 284 -5.58 23.11 -18.82
N ARG A 285 -5.75 22.04 -18.02
CA ARG A 285 -4.62 21.23 -17.53
C ARG A 285 -4.59 19.85 -18.19
N LYS A 286 -3.48 19.55 -18.88
CA LYS A 286 -3.21 18.21 -19.41
C LYS A 286 -2.89 17.25 -18.25
N ILE A 287 -3.39 16.03 -18.31
CA ILE A 287 -3.08 14.97 -17.35
C ILE A 287 -2.41 13.84 -18.11
N ILE A 288 -1.30 13.33 -17.58
CA ILE A 288 -0.57 12.18 -18.12
C ILE A 288 -0.72 11.03 -17.11
N PRO A 289 -1.69 10.13 -17.34
CA PRO A 289 -1.87 8.95 -16.51
C PRO A 289 -0.86 7.86 -16.89
N VAL A 290 -0.21 7.29 -15.88
CA VAL A 290 0.78 6.21 -16.02
C VAL A 290 0.36 5.02 -15.15
N VAL A 291 0.24 3.85 -15.76
CA VAL A 291 0.02 2.57 -15.08
C VAL A 291 1.34 1.81 -15.02
N VAL A 292 1.83 1.51 -13.82
CA VAL A 292 3.07 0.78 -13.60
C VAL A 292 2.76 -0.62 -13.09
N TYR A 293 3.35 -1.64 -13.71
CA TYR A 293 3.06 -3.03 -13.37
C TYR A 293 4.24 -3.98 -13.56
N LYS A 294 4.22 -5.05 -12.77
CA LYS A 294 5.01 -6.27 -13.02
C LYS A 294 4.33 -7.14 -14.07
N GLU A 295 3.07 -7.46 -13.81
CA GLU A 295 2.17 -8.25 -14.66
C GLU A 295 0.85 -7.50 -14.81
N ILE A 296 0.19 -7.65 -15.96
CA ILE A 296 -1.11 -7.01 -16.23
C ILE A 296 -2.04 -7.98 -16.97
N SER A 297 -3.31 -7.96 -16.61
CA SER A 297 -4.34 -8.70 -17.36
C SER A 297 -4.45 -8.16 -18.80
N GLN A 298 -4.68 -9.05 -19.77
CA GLN A 298 -4.77 -8.65 -21.17
C GLN A 298 -5.90 -7.64 -21.42
N GLU A 299 -7.01 -7.79 -20.70
CA GLU A 299 -8.16 -6.88 -20.77
C GLU A 299 -7.80 -5.47 -20.28
N ALA A 300 -7.12 -5.35 -19.14
CA ALA A 300 -6.65 -4.05 -18.64
C ALA A 300 -5.64 -3.40 -19.59
N LEU A 301 -4.68 -4.16 -20.12
CA LEU A 301 -3.66 -3.66 -21.03
C LEU A 301 -4.26 -3.13 -22.34
N ASN A 302 -5.17 -3.89 -22.95
CA ASN A 302 -5.86 -3.48 -24.17
C ASN A 302 -6.68 -2.22 -23.94
N THR A 303 -7.40 -2.16 -22.81
CA THR A 303 -8.21 -1.00 -22.42
C THR A 303 -7.33 0.23 -22.22
N ALA A 304 -6.25 0.12 -21.44
CA ALA A 304 -5.28 1.20 -21.22
C ALA A 304 -4.70 1.75 -22.52
N ARG A 305 -4.27 0.87 -23.44
CA ARG A 305 -3.72 1.27 -24.74
C ARG A 305 -4.74 1.97 -25.62
N SER A 306 -5.96 1.43 -25.71
CA SER A 306 -7.03 2.05 -26.51
C SER A 306 -7.43 3.45 -26.01
N LEU A 307 -7.26 3.73 -24.71
CA LEU A 307 -7.53 5.02 -24.09
C LEU A 307 -6.31 5.96 -24.08
N GLY A 308 -5.17 5.54 -24.63
CA GLY A 308 -3.95 6.35 -24.69
C GLY A 308 -3.25 6.56 -23.34
N ILE A 309 -3.45 5.63 -22.39
CA ILE A 309 -2.80 5.66 -21.08
C ILE A 309 -1.38 5.10 -21.21
N LEU A 310 -0.40 5.74 -20.57
CA LEU A 310 0.99 5.24 -20.58
C LEU A 310 1.09 3.98 -19.72
N THR A 311 1.61 2.91 -20.30
CA THR A 311 1.79 1.62 -19.61
C THR A 311 3.27 1.36 -19.41
N TYR A 312 3.71 1.28 -18.16
CA TYR A 312 5.09 1.07 -17.74
C TYR A 312 5.25 -0.34 -17.19
N ASN A 313 5.82 -1.24 -17.99
CA ASN A 313 6.22 -2.56 -17.52
C ASN A 313 7.60 -2.46 -16.87
N MET A 314 7.75 -2.95 -15.64
CA MET A 314 9.05 -2.97 -14.93
C MET A 314 10.19 -3.56 -15.78
N ALA A 315 9.94 -4.65 -16.52
CA ALA A 315 10.98 -5.30 -17.32
C ALA A 315 11.38 -4.51 -18.57
N ALA A 316 10.52 -3.62 -19.06
CA ALA A 316 10.88 -2.76 -20.19
C ALA A 316 12.01 -1.77 -19.83
N PHE A 317 12.19 -1.51 -18.54
CA PHE A 317 13.15 -0.54 -18.03
C PHE A 317 14.34 -1.16 -17.32
N PHE A 318 14.09 -2.11 -16.44
CA PHE A 318 15.14 -2.72 -15.62
C PHE A 318 15.65 -4.05 -16.19
N GLY A 319 15.13 -4.47 -17.37
CA GLY A 319 15.38 -5.79 -17.95
C GLY A 319 14.54 -6.89 -17.30
N THR A 320 14.53 -8.08 -17.90
CA THR A 320 13.67 -9.21 -17.44
C THR A 320 14.04 -9.74 -16.05
N SER A 321 15.29 -9.58 -15.63
CA SER A 321 15.78 -9.99 -14.31
C SER A 321 15.08 -9.25 -13.16
N ILE A 322 14.43 -8.11 -13.43
CA ILE A 322 13.65 -7.38 -12.41
C ILE A 322 12.53 -8.23 -11.81
N TYR A 323 11.98 -9.20 -12.56
CA TYR A 323 10.93 -10.08 -12.05
C TYR A 323 11.43 -10.97 -10.93
N GLU A 324 12.63 -11.52 -11.07
CA GLU A 324 13.28 -12.30 -10.02
C GLU A 324 13.64 -11.42 -8.82
N ILE A 325 14.19 -10.21 -9.06
CA ILE A 325 14.48 -9.24 -8.00
C ILE A 325 13.20 -8.90 -7.20
N ILE A 326 12.09 -8.62 -7.87
CA ILE A 326 10.81 -8.32 -7.22
C ILE A 326 10.33 -9.54 -6.39
N ASN A 327 10.42 -10.75 -6.94
CA ASN A 327 9.95 -11.96 -6.26
C ASN A 327 10.81 -12.25 -5.01
N ASN A 328 12.12 -12.17 -5.11
CA ASN A 328 13.03 -12.35 -3.98
C ASN A 328 12.81 -11.28 -2.90
N THR A 329 12.58 -10.01 -3.32
CA THR A 329 12.24 -8.92 -2.39
C THR A 329 10.92 -9.21 -1.68
N ALA A 330 9.90 -9.70 -2.40
CA ALA A 330 8.62 -10.06 -1.83
C ALA A 330 8.75 -11.20 -0.81
N GLU A 331 9.56 -12.22 -1.09
CA GLU A 331 9.83 -13.31 -0.15
C GLU A 331 10.45 -12.81 1.16
N VAL A 332 11.50 -11.98 1.07
CA VAL A 332 12.16 -11.38 2.24
C VAL A 332 11.16 -10.56 3.07
N LYS A 333 10.38 -9.68 2.42
CA LYS A 333 9.40 -8.83 3.11
C LYS A 333 8.23 -9.63 3.70
N LEU A 334 7.75 -10.65 3.01
CA LEU A 334 6.73 -11.54 3.56
C LEU A 334 7.21 -12.22 4.83
N GLY A 335 8.44 -12.73 4.83
CA GLY A 335 9.03 -13.34 6.01
C GLY A 335 9.25 -12.37 7.18
N GLU A 336 9.53 -11.10 6.90
CA GLU A 336 9.66 -10.05 7.93
C GLU A 336 8.33 -9.70 8.61
N TYR A 337 7.23 -9.64 7.84
CA TYR A 337 5.94 -9.16 8.36
C TYR A 337 4.98 -10.27 8.78
N SER A 338 5.03 -11.45 8.16
CA SER A 338 4.05 -12.51 8.41
C SER A 338 4.42 -13.45 9.55
N GLY A 339 5.69 -13.44 10.00
CA GLY A 339 6.21 -14.41 10.96
C GLY A 339 6.15 -15.87 10.45
N LEU A 340 5.79 -16.08 9.18
CA LEU A 340 5.73 -17.40 8.57
C LEU A 340 7.16 -17.93 8.37
N PRO A 341 7.37 -19.26 8.49
CA PRO A 341 8.64 -19.87 8.13
C PRO A 341 9.01 -19.51 6.70
N GLN A 342 10.17 -18.88 6.53
CA GLN A 342 10.71 -18.58 5.20
C GLN A 342 11.19 -19.87 4.56
N GLN A 343 10.97 -20.02 3.25
CA GLN A 343 11.43 -21.22 2.53
C GLN A 343 12.96 -21.24 2.40
N THR A 344 13.56 -20.06 2.31
CA THR A 344 15.00 -19.85 2.23
C THR A 344 15.51 -18.92 3.33
N ASP A 345 16.82 -18.95 3.58
CA ASP A 345 17.47 -17.98 4.46
C ASP A 345 17.38 -16.57 3.83
N PRO A 346 16.75 -15.59 4.49
CA PRO A 346 16.64 -14.23 3.95
C PRO A 346 17.98 -13.58 3.65
N VAL A 347 19.04 -13.90 4.41
CA VAL A 347 20.39 -13.37 4.14
C VAL A 347 20.90 -13.89 2.80
N GLN A 348 20.69 -15.19 2.52
CA GLN A 348 21.07 -15.80 1.26
C GLN A 348 20.27 -15.24 0.08
N THR A 349 18.94 -15.12 0.23
CA THR A 349 18.07 -14.52 -0.80
C THR A 349 18.47 -13.08 -1.12
N ILE A 350 18.79 -12.27 -0.10
CA ILE A 350 19.28 -10.90 -0.29
C ILE A 350 20.61 -10.91 -1.05
N SER A 351 21.57 -11.76 -0.64
CA SER A 351 22.87 -11.85 -1.31
C SER A 351 22.73 -12.19 -2.80
N GLN A 352 21.94 -13.21 -3.13
CA GLN A 352 21.67 -13.62 -4.52
C GLN A 352 20.99 -12.51 -5.31
N THR A 353 20.11 -11.75 -4.67
CA THR A 353 19.42 -10.62 -5.33
C THR A 353 20.40 -9.48 -5.60
N LEU A 354 21.32 -9.19 -4.67
CA LEU A 354 22.39 -8.19 -4.88
C LEU A 354 23.35 -8.62 -6.01
N ASP A 355 23.70 -9.91 -6.09
CA ASP A 355 24.45 -10.49 -7.21
C ASP A 355 23.73 -10.27 -8.56
N LEU A 356 22.41 -10.47 -8.57
CA LEU A 356 21.60 -10.24 -9.77
C LEU A 356 21.51 -8.76 -10.16
N ILE A 357 21.40 -7.86 -9.18
CA ILE A 357 21.42 -6.41 -9.42
C ILE A 357 22.76 -5.98 -10.01
N GLU A 358 23.88 -6.44 -9.44
CA GLU A 358 25.24 -6.14 -9.92
C GLU A 358 25.49 -6.69 -11.33
N SER A 359 25.19 -7.97 -11.56
CA SER A 359 25.40 -8.62 -12.87
C SER A 359 24.53 -8.05 -13.99
N THR A 360 23.42 -7.36 -13.67
CA THR A 360 22.54 -6.70 -14.64
C THR A 360 22.80 -5.21 -14.81
N GLY A 361 23.76 -4.63 -14.08
CA GLY A 361 24.10 -3.21 -14.18
C GLY A 361 23.04 -2.27 -13.59
N ASN A 362 22.20 -2.77 -12.68
CA ASN A 362 21.08 -2.01 -12.09
C ASN A 362 21.43 -1.36 -10.73
N GLU A 363 22.69 -1.35 -10.30
CA GLU A 363 23.11 -0.89 -8.98
C GLU A 363 22.75 0.59 -8.74
N HIS A 364 22.89 1.42 -9.77
CA HIS A 364 22.48 2.83 -9.69
C HIS A 364 20.95 2.97 -9.79
N ASN A 365 20.29 2.13 -10.58
CA ASN A 365 18.86 2.23 -10.85
C ASN A 365 17.99 1.75 -9.68
N LEU A 366 18.51 0.83 -8.86
CA LEU A 366 17.81 0.20 -7.73
C LEU A 366 18.45 0.57 -6.38
N GLN A 367 19.02 1.77 -6.28
CA GLN A 367 19.76 2.18 -5.10
C GLN A 367 18.90 2.22 -3.83
N ASN A 368 17.61 2.58 -3.94
CA ASN A 368 16.73 2.56 -2.77
C ASN A 368 16.49 1.12 -2.28
N LEU A 369 16.26 0.17 -3.20
CA LEU A 369 16.12 -1.25 -2.87
C LEU A 369 17.38 -1.80 -2.18
N ILE A 370 18.57 -1.45 -2.66
CA ILE A 370 19.84 -1.85 -2.02
C ILE A 370 19.92 -1.32 -0.58
N GLY A 371 19.49 -0.08 -0.34
CA GLY A 371 19.40 0.48 1.00
C GLY A 371 18.39 -0.25 1.90
N ASP A 372 17.28 -0.71 1.33
CA ASP A 372 16.28 -1.51 2.05
C ASP A 372 16.77 -2.91 2.40
N PHE A 373 17.54 -3.55 1.50
CA PHE A 373 18.20 -4.81 1.81
C PHE A 373 19.21 -4.67 2.96
N PHE A 374 19.89 -3.54 3.10
CA PHE A 374 20.73 -3.31 4.27
C PHE A 374 19.92 -3.35 5.57
N GLN A 375 18.74 -2.71 5.58
CA GLN A 375 17.87 -2.72 6.76
C GLN A 375 17.40 -4.15 7.08
N SER A 376 17.01 -4.91 6.06
CA SER A 376 16.65 -6.33 6.21
C SER A 376 17.79 -7.19 6.76
N LEU A 377 19.02 -7.01 6.27
CA LEU A 377 20.21 -7.70 6.78
C LEU A 377 20.48 -7.34 8.25
N MET A 378 20.34 -6.07 8.61
CA MET A 378 20.48 -5.62 10.01
C MET A 378 19.38 -6.19 10.90
N TYR A 379 18.14 -6.29 10.40
CA TYR A 379 17.07 -6.96 11.14
C TYR A 379 17.46 -8.41 11.48
N GLN A 380 18.01 -9.18 10.53
CA GLN A 380 18.49 -10.55 10.81
C GLN A 380 19.59 -10.58 11.89
N LEU A 381 20.57 -9.69 11.81
CA LEU A 381 21.62 -9.56 12.84
C LEU A 381 21.03 -9.28 14.22
N PHE A 382 20.11 -8.32 14.33
CA PHE A 382 19.52 -7.96 15.61
C PHE A 382 18.56 -9.02 16.15
N ARG A 383 17.87 -9.77 15.28
CA ARG A 383 17.11 -10.96 15.69
C ARG A 383 18.02 -12.03 16.30
N GLN A 384 19.23 -12.21 15.78
CA GLN A 384 20.21 -13.14 16.36
C GLN A 384 20.77 -12.65 17.71
N LEU A 385 21.09 -11.35 17.83
CA LEU A 385 21.58 -10.74 19.08
C LEU A 385 20.49 -10.67 20.18
N TYR A 386 19.22 -10.60 19.78
CA TYR A 386 18.07 -10.43 20.66
C TYR A 386 16.95 -11.45 20.35
N PRO A 387 17.22 -12.77 20.49
CA PRO A 387 16.34 -13.82 19.97
C PRO A 387 14.94 -13.87 20.63
N LEU A 388 14.85 -13.47 21.90
CA LEU A 388 13.62 -13.48 22.69
C LEU A 388 12.95 -12.10 22.82
N CYS A 389 13.46 -11.10 22.11
CA CYS A 389 12.95 -9.72 22.20
C CYS A 389 11.94 -9.45 21.09
N SER A 390 11.03 -8.51 21.32
CA SER A 390 10.25 -7.93 20.22
C SER A 390 11.15 -6.95 19.46
N ILE A 391 11.09 -6.99 18.13
CA ILE A 391 11.79 -6.04 17.25
C ILE A 391 10.77 -5.45 16.29
N GLU A 392 10.47 -4.17 16.47
CA GLU A 392 9.64 -3.39 15.57
C GLU A 392 10.53 -2.76 14.49
N GLN A 393 10.08 -2.82 13.24
CA GLN A 393 10.73 -2.14 12.12
C GLN A 393 9.97 -0.86 11.78
N SER A 394 10.70 0.20 11.42
CA SER A 394 10.12 1.45 10.89
C SER A 394 9.08 2.11 11.81
N ALA A 395 9.30 2.06 13.12
CA ALA A 395 8.38 2.66 14.10
C ALA A 395 8.22 4.17 13.87
N LYS A 396 6.98 4.65 13.86
CA LYS A 396 6.63 6.08 13.68
C LYS A 396 5.99 6.62 14.94
N LEU A 397 6.50 7.76 15.42
CA LEU A 397 5.96 8.43 16.59
C LEU A 397 5.68 9.89 16.30
N PRO A 398 4.58 10.45 16.82
CA PRO A 398 4.37 11.87 16.81
C PRO A 398 5.44 12.56 17.66
N ALA A 399 6.14 13.50 17.06
CA ALA A 399 6.89 14.53 17.75
C ALA A 399 5.89 15.44 18.46
N MET A 400 5.86 15.32 19.78
CA MET A 400 5.19 16.28 20.65
C MET A 400 5.92 17.62 20.51
N ASP A 401 5.19 18.69 20.20
CA ASP A 401 5.72 20.03 20.34
C ASP A 401 5.87 20.41 21.82
N ASP A 402 6.37 21.61 22.09
CA ASP A 402 6.61 22.10 23.46
C ASP A 402 5.31 22.26 24.29
N TYR A 403 4.14 22.14 23.64
CA TYR A 403 2.82 22.20 24.26
C TYR A 403 2.15 20.81 24.37
N GLY A 404 2.81 19.74 23.90
CA GLY A 404 2.27 18.38 23.92
C GLY A 404 1.33 18.05 22.76
N GLU A 405 1.25 18.90 21.74
CA GLU A 405 0.43 18.68 20.56
C GLU A 405 1.25 17.95 19.46
N PRO A 406 0.65 17.01 18.71
CA PRO A 406 1.34 16.27 17.66
C PRO A 406 1.59 17.16 16.42
N GLY A 407 2.80 17.75 16.33
CA GLY A 407 3.16 18.64 15.22
C GLY A 407 3.87 17.96 14.03
N ARG A 408 4.73 16.96 14.28
CA ARG A 408 5.51 16.23 13.25
C ARG A 408 5.57 14.74 13.60
N TYR A 409 6.04 13.88 12.69
CA TYR A 409 6.36 12.48 13.01
C TYR A 409 7.86 12.24 12.84
N TYR A 410 8.47 11.51 13.78
CA TYR A 410 9.80 10.95 13.63
C TYR A 410 9.70 9.44 13.37
N GLU A 411 10.67 8.93 12.63
CA GLU A 411 10.75 7.56 12.20
C GLU A 411 12.04 6.95 12.74
N TYR A 412 11.97 5.70 13.16
CA TYR A 412 13.06 4.94 13.74
C TYR A 412 13.19 3.62 13.00
N ASP A 413 14.38 3.28 12.50
CA ASP A 413 14.55 2.12 11.62
C ASP A 413 14.28 0.80 12.34
N LEU A 414 14.83 0.60 13.54
CA LEU A 414 14.49 -0.54 14.40
C LEU A 414 14.29 -0.11 15.86
N VAL A 415 13.36 -0.76 16.55
CA VAL A 415 13.13 -0.63 17.99
C VAL A 415 13.12 -2.01 18.62
N ILE A 416 14.05 -2.28 19.53
CA ILE A 416 14.16 -3.56 20.23
C ILE A 416 13.66 -3.41 21.66
N TRP A 417 12.68 -4.23 22.02
CA TRP A 417 12.13 -4.32 23.37
C TRP A 417 12.74 -5.50 24.11
N SER A 418 13.75 -5.21 24.92
CA SER A 418 14.56 -6.19 25.63
C SER A 418 14.00 -6.42 27.04
N THR A 419 13.19 -7.47 27.19
CA THR A 419 12.56 -7.82 28.48
C THR A 419 13.57 -8.32 29.51
N ASP A 420 14.64 -8.96 29.06
CA ASP A 420 15.76 -9.47 29.86
C ASP A 420 16.59 -8.34 30.50
N THR A 421 16.94 -7.32 29.72
CA THR A 421 17.80 -6.23 30.16
C THR A 421 17.01 -5.04 30.72
N LYS A 422 15.69 -5.01 30.50
CA LYS A 422 14.79 -3.87 30.71
C LYS A 422 15.24 -2.64 29.92
N GLU A 423 15.61 -2.84 28.67
CA GLU A 423 16.06 -1.79 27.74
C GLU A 423 15.14 -1.69 26.53
N ILE A 424 14.92 -0.46 26.07
CA ILE A 424 14.35 -0.18 24.74
C ILE A 424 15.51 0.36 23.91
N VAL A 425 15.93 -0.37 22.89
CA VAL A 425 17.07 0.02 22.05
C VAL A 425 16.55 0.57 20.73
N VAL A 426 16.73 1.87 20.53
CA VAL A 426 16.37 2.55 19.28
C VAL A 426 17.57 2.57 18.35
N ILE A 427 17.43 2.05 17.14
CA ILE A 427 18.54 1.88 16.20
C ILE A 427 18.26 2.66 14.92
N GLU A 428 19.20 3.52 14.54
CA GLU A 428 19.25 4.18 13.23
C GLU A 428 20.19 3.41 12.31
N LEU A 429 19.75 3.16 11.08
CA LEU A 429 20.48 2.39 10.08
C LEU A 429 20.81 3.26 8.87
N LYS A 430 22.08 3.29 8.47
CA LYS A 430 22.54 3.92 7.22
C LYS A 430 23.35 2.93 6.41
N GLY A 431 22.69 2.33 5.42
CA GLY A 431 23.32 1.51 4.39
C GLY A 431 23.29 2.23 3.06
N SER A 432 24.28 3.09 2.78
CA SER A 432 24.39 3.73 1.47
C SER A 432 25.84 4.02 1.10
N MET A 433 26.15 3.84 -0.20
CA MET A 433 27.43 3.99 -0.93
C MET A 433 28.71 3.73 -0.12
N LYS A 434 29.58 2.85 -0.64
CA LYS A 434 30.92 2.47 -0.11
C LYS A 434 31.82 3.63 0.39
N ASN A 435 31.51 4.89 0.05
CA ASN A 435 32.27 6.09 0.38
C ASN A 435 31.53 7.13 1.27
N TYR A 436 30.29 6.87 1.71
CA TYR A 436 29.56 7.85 2.51
C TYR A 436 30.14 7.96 3.91
N THR A 437 30.41 9.20 4.34
CA THR A 437 30.90 9.53 5.68
C THR A 437 29.82 10.28 6.42
N ILE A 438 29.32 9.70 7.52
CA ILE A 438 28.33 10.32 8.39
C ILE A 438 29.03 11.39 9.23
N PRO A 439 28.61 12.66 9.13
CA PRO A 439 29.20 13.71 9.95
C PRO A 439 28.57 13.74 11.35
N LYS A 440 29.30 14.33 12.31
CA LYS A 440 28.72 14.70 13.62
C LYS A 440 27.50 15.60 13.46
N GLY A 441 27.63 16.62 12.60
CA GLY A 441 26.58 17.58 12.24
C GLY A 441 26.03 18.39 13.42
N ASP A 442 24.77 18.77 13.31
CA ASP A 442 23.98 19.53 14.29
C ASP A 442 22.58 18.92 14.49
N TYR A 443 21.75 19.57 15.31
CA TYR A 443 20.41 19.09 15.66
C TYR A 443 19.35 19.42 14.59
N GLU A 444 19.67 20.23 13.57
CA GLU A 444 18.75 20.67 12.51
C GLU A 444 18.98 19.92 11.19
N THR A 445 20.20 19.45 10.96
CA THR A 445 20.62 18.80 9.73
C THR A 445 20.34 17.30 9.79
N LYS A 446 19.37 16.85 8.98
CA LYS A 446 19.03 15.42 8.84
C LYS A 446 20.25 14.58 8.43
N ASN A 447 20.19 13.28 8.74
CA ASN A 447 21.25 12.29 8.44
C ASN A 447 22.60 12.58 9.12
N THR A 448 22.57 13.16 10.31
CA THR A 448 23.76 13.40 11.14
C THR A 448 23.61 12.76 12.52
N LEU A 449 24.73 12.57 13.23
CA LEU A 449 24.70 11.97 14.57
C LEU A 449 23.92 12.84 15.56
N LYS A 450 24.13 14.16 15.56
CA LYS A 450 23.41 15.08 16.46
C LYS A 450 21.92 15.18 16.14
N TRP A 451 21.51 15.05 14.88
CA TRP A 451 20.10 14.93 14.54
C TRP A 451 19.47 13.71 15.20
N PHE A 452 20.11 12.55 15.10
CA PHE A 452 19.58 11.32 15.70
C PHE A 452 19.57 11.39 17.23
N PHE A 453 20.75 11.45 17.86
CA PHE A 453 20.90 11.38 19.33
C PHE A 453 20.33 12.60 20.05
N GLY A 454 20.27 13.73 19.36
CA GLY A 454 19.96 15.01 19.94
C GLY A 454 18.54 15.52 19.69
N ARG A 455 17.89 15.06 18.62
CA ARG A 455 16.53 15.50 18.27
C ARG A 455 15.53 14.35 18.23
N THR A 456 15.79 13.34 17.40
CA THR A 456 14.81 12.25 17.21
C THR A 456 14.73 11.33 18.44
N LEU A 457 15.86 10.93 19.04
CA LEU A 457 15.87 10.03 20.20
C LEU A 457 15.23 10.66 21.45
N PRO A 458 15.47 11.95 21.79
CA PRO A 458 14.76 12.59 22.89
C PRO A 458 13.24 12.61 22.72
N SER A 459 12.74 12.78 21.49
CA SER A 459 11.29 12.67 21.22
C SER A 459 10.76 11.26 21.48
N TYR A 460 11.51 10.22 21.07
CA TYR A 460 11.16 8.83 21.40
C TYR A 460 11.06 8.63 22.91
N LYS A 461 12.07 9.11 23.65
CA LYS A 461 12.12 9.01 25.11
C LYS A 461 10.86 9.59 25.73
N LYS A 462 10.50 10.84 25.40
CA LYS A 462 9.31 11.51 25.96
C LYS A 462 8.03 10.70 25.78
N HIS A 463 7.89 9.99 24.66
CA HIS A 463 6.70 9.19 24.36
C HIS A 463 6.54 7.96 25.26
N PHE A 464 7.65 7.29 25.61
CA PHE A 464 7.62 5.96 26.25
C PHE A 464 7.99 5.93 27.74
N VAL A 465 8.14 7.08 28.40
CA VAL A 465 8.35 7.14 29.87
C VAL A 465 7.06 6.97 30.69
N THR A 466 5.93 6.68 30.05
CA THR A 466 4.62 6.51 30.71
C THR A 466 4.09 5.07 30.51
N GLY A 467 3.23 4.60 31.42
CA GLY A 467 2.59 3.29 31.31
C GLY A 467 3.45 2.07 31.66
N TYR A 468 3.20 0.93 30.98
CA TYR A 468 3.76 -0.40 31.27
C TYR A 468 5.30 -0.45 31.21
N TYR A 469 5.91 0.44 30.43
CA TYR A 469 7.36 0.47 30.19
C TYR A 469 8.11 1.54 31.00
N LYS A 470 7.47 2.16 32.00
CA LYS A 470 8.07 3.22 32.85
C LYS A 470 9.43 2.84 33.47
N ASN A 471 9.69 1.55 33.66
CA ASN A 471 10.93 1.03 34.23
C ASN A 471 12.01 0.67 33.19
N TYR A 472 11.72 0.80 31.90
CA TYR A 472 12.67 0.50 30.84
C TYR A 472 13.61 1.69 30.61
N LYS A 473 14.88 1.39 30.36
CA LYS A 473 15.87 2.40 29.98
C LYS A 473 15.92 2.53 28.47
N VAL A 474 15.65 3.71 27.94
CA VAL A 474 15.81 3.98 26.50
C VAL A 474 17.29 4.18 26.17
N LYS A 475 17.79 3.31 25.30
CA LYS A 475 19.15 3.23 24.78
C LYS A 475 19.14 3.46 23.28
N ALA A 476 20.31 3.64 22.68
CA ALA A 476 20.38 3.86 21.25
C ALA A 476 21.66 3.33 20.61
N ALA A 477 21.56 2.99 19.33
CA ALA A 477 22.68 2.66 18.47
C ALA A 477 22.52 3.31 17.09
N PHE A 478 23.65 3.64 16.46
CA PHE A 478 23.73 4.14 15.10
C PHE A 478 24.64 3.22 14.30
N VAL A 479 24.09 2.54 13.30
CA VAL A 479 24.82 1.58 12.45
C VAL A 479 24.96 2.16 11.05
N ASN A 480 26.20 2.31 10.61
CA ASN A 480 26.54 2.81 9.29
C ASN A 480 27.45 1.81 8.57
N SER A 481 27.13 1.46 7.31
CA SER A 481 28.04 0.64 6.51
C SER A 481 29.30 1.40 6.08
N GLY A 482 29.23 2.74 6.03
CA GLY A 482 30.34 3.62 5.69
C GLY A 482 31.25 3.96 6.88
N LYS A 483 31.71 5.22 6.90
CA LYS A 483 32.59 5.77 7.95
C LYS A 483 31.88 6.87 8.74
N PHE A 484 32.41 7.19 9.91
CA PHE A 484 32.12 8.44 10.61
C PHE A 484 33.29 9.41 10.42
N ASP A 485 33.00 10.71 10.34
CA ASP A 485 34.04 11.73 10.39
C ASP A 485 34.79 11.69 11.75
N LYS A 486 35.89 12.44 11.87
CA LYS A 486 36.72 12.41 13.07
C LYS A 486 35.91 12.82 14.31
N ASP A 487 35.23 13.96 14.22
CA ASP A 487 34.43 14.52 15.31
C ASP A 487 33.26 13.62 15.70
N GLY A 488 32.66 12.92 14.73
CA GLY A 488 31.59 11.97 14.92
C GLY A 488 32.07 10.70 15.62
N ARG A 489 33.28 10.21 15.31
CA ARG A 489 33.91 9.10 16.06
C ARG A 489 34.16 9.47 17.51
N GLU A 490 34.73 10.64 17.75
CA GLU A 490 34.98 11.14 19.11
C GLU A 490 33.66 11.29 19.89
N TYR A 491 32.62 11.83 19.23
CA TYR A 491 31.28 11.95 19.81
C TYR A 491 30.66 10.59 20.16
N LEU A 492 30.79 9.59 19.29
CA LEU A 492 30.29 8.24 19.55
C LEU A 492 31.04 7.54 20.69
N ILE A 493 32.36 7.76 20.82
CA ILE A 493 33.17 7.23 21.94
C ILE A 493 32.69 7.82 23.26
N GLU A 494 32.49 9.14 23.31
CA GLU A 494 31.96 9.84 24.48
C GLU A 494 30.60 9.27 24.89
N LEU A 495 29.66 9.16 23.93
CA LEU A 495 28.35 8.61 24.20
C LEU A 495 28.44 7.15 24.69
N ASN A 496 29.36 6.34 24.15
CA ASN A 496 29.51 4.93 24.52
C ASN A 496 29.94 4.76 25.98
N GLY A 497 30.57 5.76 26.59
CA GLY A 497 30.84 5.79 28.04
C GLY A 497 29.64 6.21 28.89
N GLY A 498 28.54 6.66 28.28
CA GLY A 498 27.40 7.28 28.94
C GLY A 498 26.18 6.38 29.13
N GLN A 499 25.07 7.00 29.56
CA GLN A 499 23.82 6.30 29.87
C GLN A 499 23.07 5.77 28.65
N LEU A 500 23.41 6.22 27.44
CA LEU A 500 22.74 5.80 26.19
C LEU A 500 23.19 4.43 25.68
N LYS A 501 24.30 3.89 26.18
CA LYS A 501 24.88 2.63 25.70
C LYS A 501 23.96 1.44 26.02
N PRO A 502 23.56 0.63 25.03
CA PRO A 502 22.90 -0.66 25.25
C PRO A 502 23.83 -1.68 25.93
N LYS A 503 23.30 -2.66 26.66
CA LYS A 503 24.16 -3.66 27.32
C LYS A 503 24.87 -4.62 26.35
N LYS A 504 24.21 -5.02 25.26
CA LYS A 504 24.71 -6.05 24.33
C LYS A 504 25.50 -5.50 23.15
N ILE A 505 25.35 -4.22 22.82
CA ILE A 505 25.94 -3.57 21.66
C ILE A 505 26.51 -2.19 22.01
N ASP A 506 27.38 -1.66 21.16
CA ASP A 506 27.89 -0.29 21.29
C ASP A 506 26.95 0.74 20.65
N ILE A 507 27.17 2.02 20.97
CA ILE A 507 26.36 3.12 20.43
C ILE A 507 26.60 3.38 18.94
N GLY A 508 27.80 3.08 18.43
CA GLY A 508 28.19 3.40 17.06
C GLY A 508 28.92 2.25 16.40
N TYR A 509 28.50 1.92 15.17
CA TYR A 509 29.14 0.94 14.29
C TYR A 509 29.44 1.57 12.95
N ASP A 510 30.73 1.70 12.62
CA ASP A 510 31.18 1.89 11.24
C ASP A 510 31.30 0.52 10.56
N GLY A 511 31.56 0.49 9.24
CA GLY A 511 31.62 -0.77 8.50
C GLY A 511 32.58 -1.80 9.13
N ARG A 512 33.77 -1.39 9.56
CA ARG A 512 34.77 -2.31 10.15
C ARG A 512 34.32 -2.88 11.50
N LYS A 513 33.70 -2.05 12.33
CA LYS A 513 33.19 -2.50 13.63
C LYS A 513 31.94 -3.37 13.46
N LEU A 514 31.11 -3.08 12.46
CA LEU A 514 29.95 -3.90 12.10
C LEU A 514 30.40 -5.30 11.66
N ILE A 515 31.40 -5.42 10.77
CA ILE A 515 31.94 -6.73 10.37
C ILE A 515 32.46 -7.53 11.56
N ARG A 516 33.17 -6.88 12.49
CA ARG A 516 33.62 -7.56 13.73
C ARG A 516 32.46 -8.08 14.57
N LEU A 517 31.38 -7.30 14.70
CA LEU A 517 30.16 -7.75 15.38
C LEU A 517 29.56 -8.98 14.69
N VAL A 518 29.33 -8.90 13.38
CA VAL A 518 28.74 -9.99 12.59
C VAL A 518 29.59 -11.27 12.65
N ASN A 519 30.92 -11.12 12.59
CA ASN A 519 31.86 -12.24 12.70
C ASN A 519 31.81 -12.90 14.09
N ASN A 520 31.67 -12.12 15.16
CA ASN A 520 31.54 -12.65 16.52
C ASN A 520 30.24 -13.45 16.72
N GLU A 521 29.18 -13.11 15.97
CA GLU A 521 27.93 -13.85 15.92
C GLU A 521 27.96 -15.05 14.96
N GLY A 522 29.09 -15.31 14.27
CA GLY A 522 29.22 -16.47 13.37
C GLY A 522 28.35 -16.41 12.11
N MET A 523 27.90 -15.22 11.70
CA MET A 523 27.02 -15.03 10.54
C MET A 523 27.83 -14.84 9.24
N GLU A 524 28.50 -15.89 8.76
CA GLU A 524 29.48 -15.78 7.66
C GLU A 524 28.86 -15.29 6.34
N VAL A 525 27.65 -15.73 5.99
CA VAL A 525 26.96 -15.26 4.78
C VAL A 525 26.68 -13.76 4.87
N LEU A 526 26.14 -13.29 6.00
CA LEU A 526 25.87 -11.86 6.23
C LEU A 526 27.15 -11.04 6.15
N LYS A 527 28.24 -11.51 6.76
CA LYS A 527 29.55 -10.86 6.70
C LYS A 527 30.01 -10.68 5.25
N ASN A 528 30.01 -11.77 4.47
CA ASN A 528 30.44 -11.75 3.07
C ASN A 528 29.57 -10.80 2.22
N THR A 529 28.25 -10.81 2.44
CA THR A 529 27.32 -9.89 1.76
C THR A 529 27.64 -8.43 2.12
N LEU A 530 27.89 -8.12 3.39
CA LEU A 530 28.23 -6.76 3.83
C LEU A 530 29.57 -6.28 3.26
N GLU A 531 30.60 -7.12 3.28
CA GLU A 531 31.93 -6.82 2.73
C GLU A 531 31.87 -6.58 1.22
N ARG A 532 31.11 -7.39 0.48
CA ARG A 532 31.02 -7.23 -0.98
C ARG A 532 30.25 -5.99 -1.40
N TYR A 533 29.06 -5.77 -0.82
CA TYR A 533 28.11 -4.78 -1.35
C TYR A 533 28.09 -3.45 -0.60
N TYR A 534 28.35 -3.45 0.70
CA TYR A 534 28.10 -2.28 1.55
C TYR A 534 29.36 -1.61 2.10
N ILE A 535 30.46 -2.36 2.24
CA ILE A 535 31.67 -1.92 2.94
C ILE A 535 32.85 -1.95 1.97
N LYS A 536 33.59 -0.85 1.83
CA LYS A 536 34.83 -0.87 1.04
C LYS A 536 35.96 -1.44 1.89
N GLU A 537 36.64 -2.49 1.42
CA GLU A 537 37.97 -2.78 1.93
C GLU A 537 38.90 -1.57 1.67
N PRO A 538 39.77 -1.18 2.60
CA PRO A 538 40.85 -0.26 2.25
C PRO A 538 41.63 -0.87 1.09
N GLU A 539 41.88 -0.10 0.02
CA GLU A 539 42.90 -0.46 -0.95
C GLU A 539 44.17 -0.83 -0.16
N LYS A 540 44.63 -2.07 -0.31
CA LYS A 540 45.96 -2.44 0.17
C LYS A 540 46.89 -1.40 -0.45
N ALA A 541 47.53 -0.58 0.39
CA ALA A 541 48.54 0.37 -0.06
C ALA A 541 49.53 -0.44 -0.92
N GLN A 542 49.54 -0.15 -2.22
CA GLN A 542 50.54 -0.69 -3.14
C GLN A 542 51.87 0.00 -2.88
#